data_AF-A0A0F4R2C3-F1
#
_entry.id   AF-A0A0F4R2C3-F1
#
_cell.length_a   1.000
_cell.length_b   1.000
_cell.length_c   1.000
_cell.angle_alpha   90.00
_cell.angle_beta   90.00
_cell.angle_gamma   90.00
#
_symmetry.space_group_name_H-M   'P 1'
#
loop_
_entity.id
_entity.type
_entity.pdbx_description
1 polymer ?
#
loop_
_entity_poly.entity_id
_entity_poly.type
_entity_poly.pdbx_seq_one_letter_code
_entity_poly.pdbx_strand_id
1 'polypeptide(L)'
;MEKIFSYGTLQKDSVQVATFGRALTGTKDKLVGYLLTNSTEARLQQASLTYTGDETDVVEGMLFEVSPSELCKADDYSVVDDCIRVKEDVISGQRAWVYVWADTDVFLV
;
A
#
# COMPACT_ATOMS: atom_id res chain seq x y z
N MET A 1 5.35 15.36 -7.35
CA MET A 1 5.31 13.91 -7.58
C MET A 1 4.95 13.26 -6.26
N GLU A 2 4.15 12.21 -6.33
CA GLU A 2 3.66 11.46 -5.18
C GLU A 2 4.35 10.08 -5.15
N LYS A 3 4.26 9.41 -4.00
CA LYS A 3 4.84 8.08 -3.81
C LYS A 3 3.82 7.12 -3.25
N ILE A 4 3.77 5.90 -3.77
CA ILE A 4 2.93 4.82 -3.27
C ILE A 4 3.84 3.72 -2.77
N PHE A 5 3.68 3.29 -1.52
CA PHE A 5 4.30 2.08 -1.02
C PHE A 5 3.38 0.90 -1.31
N SER A 6 3.87 -0.06 -2.07
CA SER A 6 3.14 -1.27 -2.44
C SER A 6 3.78 -2.49 -1.82
N TYR A 7 2.96 -3.30 -1.16
CA TYR A 7 3.30 -4.60 -0.58
C TYR A 7 2.52 -5.75 -1.26
N GLY A 8 1.85 -5.47 -2.39
CA GLY A 8 0.91 -6.39 -3.04
C GLY A 8 0.96 -6.39 -4.57
N THR A 9 -0.19 -6.66 -5.19
CA THR A 9 -0.34 -6.91 -6.64
C THR A 9 0.15 -5.78 -7.54
N LEU A 10 0.15 -4.53 -7.07
CA LEU A 10 0.65 -3.38 -7.81
C LEU A 10 2.16 -3.50 -8.17
N GLN A 11 2.91 -4.40 -7.52
CA GLN A 11 4.28 -4.70 -7.89
C GLN A 11 4.40 -5.45 -9.24
N LYS A 12 3.30 -5.99 -9.78
CA LYS A 12 3.30 -6.67 -11.08
C LYS A 12 3.17 -5.67 -12.21
N ASP A 13 4.08 -5.71 -13.18
CA ASP A 13 4.08 -4.83 -14.36
C ASP A 13 2.74 -4.84 -15.12
N SER A 14 2.08 -6.00 -15.24
CA SER A 14 0.79 -6.11 -15.90
C SER A 14 -0.32 -5.31 -15.20
N VAL A 15 -0.31 -5.27 -13.87
CA VAL A 15 -1.24 -4.45 -13.08
C VAL A 15 -0.92 -2.97 -13.26
N GLN A 16 0.35 -2.60 -13.25
CA GLN A 16 0.76 -1.20 -13.47
C GLN A 16 0.36 -0.69 -14.85
N VAL A 17 0.57 -1.48 -15.89
CA VAL A 17 0.17 -1.12 -17.26
C VAL A 17 -1.35 -1.02 -17.37
N ALA A 18 -2.10 -1.94 -16.75
CA ALA A 18 -3.57 -1.89 -16.76
C ALA A 18 -4.12 -0.66 -16.00
N THR A 19 -3.52 -0.28 -14.87
CA THR A 19 -3.99 0.82 -14.02
C THR A 19 -3.49 2.19 -14.50
N PHE A 20 -2.21 2.31 -14.85
CA PHE A 20 -1.56 3.60 -15.14
C PHE A 20 -1.28 3.81 -16.63
N GLY A 21 -1.28 2.76 -17.44
CA GLY A 21 -0.88 2.80 -18.85
C GLY A 21 0.63 2.70 -19.08
N ARG A 22 1.42 2.46 -18.03
CA ARG A 22 2.88 2.31 -18.08
C ARG A 22 3.40 1.51 -16.88
N ALA A 23 4.64 1.03 -16.97
CA ALA A 23 5.38 0.57 -15.81
C ALA A 23 5.79 1.76 -14.93
N LEU A 24 5.76 1.55 -13.62
CA LEU A 24 6.19 2.54 -12.63
C LEU A 24 7.67 2.36 -12.29
N THR A 25 8.36 3.48 -12.04
CA THR A 25 9.69 3.45 -11.45
C THR A 25 9.54 3.25 -9.95
N GLY A 26 10.23 2.26 -9.39
CA GLY A 26 10.18 1.99 -7.97
C GLY A 26 11.51 1.52 -7.39
N THR A 27 11.66 1.71 -6.08
CA THR A 27 12.81 1.24 -5.30
C THR A 27 12.32 0.42 -4.12
N LYS A 28 13.02 -0.67 -3.79
CA LYS A 28 12.68 -1.49 -2.62
C LYS A 28 12.77 -0.65 -1.36
N ASP A 29 11.79 -0.79 -0.49
CA ASP A 29 11.72 -0.07 0.77
C ASP A 29 10.98 -0.91 1.82
N LYS A 30 10.88 -0.38 3.04
CA LYS A 30 10.21 -1.04 4.15
C LYS A 30 9.31 -0.08 4.91
N LEU A 31 8.15 -0.60 5.31
CA LEU A 31 7.18 0.10 6.15
C LEU A 31 7.27 -0.46 7.57
N VAL A 32 7.44 0.41 8.56
CA VAL A 32 7.71 0.05 9.97
C VAL A 32 6.44 0.24 10.80
N GLY A 33 6.21 -0.60 11.80
CA GLY A 33 5.01 -0.55 12.63
C GLY A 33 3.81 -1.27 12.03
N TYR A 34 4.03 -2.15 11.05
CA TYR A 34 2.96 -2.87 10.35
C TYR A 34 3.30 -4.35 10.18
N LEU A 35 2.24 -5.16 10.12
CA LEU A 35 2.30 -6.57 9.75
C LEU A 35 1.34 -6.89 8.62
N LEU A 36 1.75 -7.83 7.76
CA LEU A 36 0.85 -8.49 6.82
C LEU A 36 0.20 -9.68 7.51
N THR A 37 -1.10 -9.59 7.74
CA THR A 37 -1.92 -10.68 8.25
C THR A 37 -2.68 -11.30 7.08
N ASN A 38 -2.62 -12.62 6.93
CA ASN A 38 -3.47 -13.29 5.96
C ASN A 38 -4.87 -13.37 6.56
N SER A 39 -5.82 -12.57 6.07
CA SER A 39 -7.23 -12.76 6.44
C SER A 39 -7.67 -14.14 5.96
N THR A 40 -7.96 -15.05 6.89
CA THR A 40 -8.52 -16.39 6.61
C THR A 40 -9.97 -16.33 6.13
N GLU A 41 -10.57 -15.15 6.06
CA GLU A 41 -11.90 -14.96 5.51
C GLU A 41 -11.89 -15.18 4.00
N ALA A 42 -12.65 -16.19 3.56
CA ALA A 42 -12.69 -16.67 2.19
C ALA A 42 -13.06 -15.60 1.13
N ARG A 43 -13.61 -14.45 1.55
CA ARG A 43 -13.93 -13.32 0.66
C ARG A 43 -12.74 -12.46 0.30
N LEU A 44 -11.70 -12.38 1.14
CA LEU A 44 -10.66 -11.37 0.97
C LEU A 44 -9.37 -11.90 0.35
N GLN A 45 -8.95 -13.17 0.57
CA GLN A 45 -7.79 -13.84 -0.11
C GLN A 45 -6.58 -12.93 -0.45
N GLN A 46 -6.36 -11.88 0.35
CA GLN A 46 -5.38 -10.83 0.12
C GLN A 46 -4.79 -10.47 1.50
N ALA A 47 -3.50 -10.13 1.52
CA ALA A 47 -2.77 -9.86 2.75
C ALA A 47 -3.17 -8.50 3.34
N SER A 48 -3.65 -8.50 4.57
CA SER A 48 -4.15 -7.35 5.32
C SER A 48 -3.03 -6.64 6.02
N LEU A 49 -2.88 -5.34 5.74
CA LEU A 49 -1.90 -4.53 6.42
C LEU A 49 -2.50 -4.03 7.75
N THR A 50 -1.98 -4.53 8.85
CA THR A 50 -2.41 -4.17 10.21
C THR A 50 -1.34 -3.28 10.84
N TYR A 51 -1.72 -2.10 11.33
CA TYR A 51 -0.81 -1.25 12.11
C TYR A 51 -0.66 -1.81 13.52
N THR A 52 0.57 -2.01 13.95
CA THR A 52 0.94 -2.55 15.28
C THR A 52 1.62 -1.50 16.16
N GLY A 53 2.23 -0.47 15.55
CA GLY A 53 3.01 0.54 16.25
C GLY A 53 4.37 0.04 16.79
N ASP A 54 4.70 -1.24 16.57
CA ASP A 54 5.98 -1.81 16.99
C ASP A 54 7.05 -1.57 15.91
N GLU A 55 8.14 -0.88 16.26
CA GLU A 55 9.22 -0.58 15.31
C GLU A 55 9.97 -1.83 14.81
N THR A 56 9.79 -2.97 15.48
CA THR A 56 10.35 -4.26 15.06
C THR A 56 9.50 -4.97 14.01
N ASP A 57 8.23 -4.58 13.87
CA ASP A 57 7.33 -5.09 12.84
C ASP A 57 7.56 -4.34 11.53
N VAL A 58 7.95 -5.07 10.49
CA VAL A 58 8.38 -4.48 9.23
C VAL A 58 7.79 -5.23 8.04
N VAL A 59 7.18 -4.48 7.12
CA VAL A 59 6.69 -4.99 5.84
C VAL A 59 7.64 -4.57 4.73
N GLU A 60 8.14 -5.55 3.97
CA GLU A 60 8.94 -5.29 2.78
C GLU A 60 8.04 -4.98 1.58
N GLY A 61 8.44 -4.00 0.77
CA GLY A 61 7.68 -3.60 -0.39
C GLY A 61 8.47 -2.79 -1.39
N MET A 62 7.74 -2.05 -2.22
CA MET A 62 8.28 -1.20 -3.27
C MET A 62 7.67 0.19 -3.17
N LEU A 63 8.53 1.21 -3.20
CA LEU A 63 8.14 2.60 -3.26
C LEU A 63 8.11 3.05 -4.72
N PHE A 64 6.91 3.30 -5.25
CA PHE A 64 6.70 3.72 -6.63
C PHE A 64 6.48 5.22 -6.75
N GLU A 65 7.02 5.81 -7.83
CA GLU A 65 6.77 7.21 -8.18
C GLU A 65 5.57 7.34 -9.12
N VAL A 66 4.63 8.20 -8.72
CA VAL A 66 3.42 8.49 -9.49
C VAL A 66 3.17 10.00 -9.58
N SER A 67 2.52 10.42 -10.65
CA SER A 67 1.94 11.76 -10.75
C SER A 67 0.67 11.89 -9.89
N PRO A 68 0.23 13.11 -9.57
CA PRO A 68 -1.01 13.32 -8.82
C PRO A 68 -2.25 12.72 -9.51
N SER A 69 -2.30 12.71 -10.84
CA SER A 69 -3.42 12.11 -11.58
C SER A 69 -3.36 10.58 -11.60
N GLU A 70 -2.17 9.99 -11.62
CA GLU A 70 -2.00 8.54 -11.48
C GLU A 70 -2.36 8.06 -10.08
N LEU A 71 -2.09 8.87 -9.05
CA LEU A 71 -2.54 8.59 -7.69
C LEU A 71 -4.06 8.47 -7.60
N CYS A 72 -4.83 9.31 -8.33
CA CYS A 72 -6.27 9.15 -8.41
C CYS A 72 -6.69 7.82 -9.09
N LYS A 73 -5.94 7.37 -10.11
CA LYS A 73 -6.18 6.04 -10.71
C LYS A 73 -5.86 4.89 -9.74
N ALA A 74 -4.87 5.09 -8.87
CA ALA A 74 -4.56 4.12 -7.82
C ALA A 74 -5.70 4.07 -6.79
N ASP A 75 -6.29 5.22 -6.45
CA ASP A 75 -7.49 5.27 -5.61
C ASP A 75 -8.63 4.46 -6.27
N ASP A 76 -8.94 4.69 -7.55
CA ASP A 76 -9.99 3.93 -8.27
C ASP A 76 -9.72 2.41 -8.32
N TYR A 77 -8.46 2.01 -8.45
CA TYR A 77 -8.04 0.61 -8.41
C TYR A 77 -8.27 -0.02 -7.03
N SER A 78 -7.97 0.72 -5.96
CA SER A 78 -8.04 0.24 -4.57
C SER A 78 -9.42 0.37 -3.91
N VAL A 79 -10.33 1.19 -4.47
CA VAL A 79 -11.71 1.40 -3.99
C VAL A 79 -12.60 0.17 -4.15
N VAL A 80 -12.15 -0.87 -4.87
CA VAL A 80 -12.95 -2.09 -5.08
C VAL A 80 -13.19 -2.89 -3.79
N ASP A 81 -12.41 -2.65 -2.71
CA ASP A 81 -12.44 -3.49 -1.50
C ASP A 81 -12.31 -2.68 -0.18
N ASP A 82 -13.07 -1.59 0.05
CA ASP A 82 -13.03 -0.80 1.33
C ASP A 82 -11.61 -0.38 1.79
N CYS A 83 -10.70 -0.17 0.83
CA CYS A 83 -9.31 0.17 1.09
C CYS A 83 -9.13 1.69 1.08
N ILE A 84 -8.65 2.27 2.19
CA ILE A 84 -8.38 3.70 2.32
C ILE A 84 -6.88 3.99 2.18
N ARG A 85 -6.54 5.20 1.75
CA ARG A 85 -5.16 5.65 1.62
C ARG A 85 -4.73 6.46 2.85
N VAL A 86 -3.68 6.01 3.52
CA VAL A 86 -3.01 6.69 4.63
C VAL A 86 -1.59 7.11 4.24
N LYS A 87 -1.01 8.07 4.96
CA LYS A 87 0.32 8.61 4.64
C LYS A 87 1.30 8.23 5.73
N GLU A 88 2.27 7.40 5.36
CA GLU A 88 3.22 6.82 6.30
C GLU A 88 4.67 7.13 5.94
N ASP A 89 5.53 7.01 6.94
CA ASP A 89 6.97 7.11 6.80
C ASP A 89 7.55 5.70 6.50
N VAL A 90 8.42 5.60 5.50
CA VAL A 90 9.17 4.36 5.17
C VAL A 90 10.62 4.46 5.67
N ILE A 91 11.31 3.33 5.81
CA ILE A 91 12.64 3.28 6.47
C ILE A 91 13.70 4.14 5.77
N SER A 92 13.54 4.42 4.48
CA SER A 92 14.39 5.35 3.74
C SER A 92 14.22 6.83 4.14
N GLY A 93 13.31 7.15 5.07
CA GLY A 93 12.99 8.51 5.49
C GLY A 93 12.05 9.26 4.54
N GLN A 94 11.44 8.55 3.60
CA GLN A 94 10.49 9.11 2.63
C GLN A 94 9.06 8.96 3.14
N ARG A 95 8.16 9.83 2.68
CA ARG A 95 6.71 9.68 2.88
C ARG A 95 6.03 9.05 1.69
N ALA A 96 5.20 8.06 1.96
CA ALA A 96 4.50 7.30 0.95
C ALA A 96 3.02 7.17 1.31
N TRP A 97 2.20 7.07 0.29
CA TRP A 97 0.84 6.64 0.42
C TRP A 97 0.77 5.12 0.52
N VAL A 98 0.03 4.63 1.49
CA VAL A 98 -0.22 3.20 1.75
C VAL A 98 -1.73 2.98 1.71
N TYR A 99 -2.17 1.92 1.03
CA TYR A 99 -3.56 1.51 1.06
C TYR A 99 -3.77 0.50 2.18
N VAL A 100 -4.79 0.68 3.01
CA VAL A 100 -5.11 -0.18 4.16
C VAL A 100 -6.61 -0.46 4.18
N TRP A 101 -7.01 -1.66 4.57
CA TRP A 101 -8.44 -1.98 4.70
C TRP A 101 -9.05 -1.21 5.85
N ALA A 102 -10.25 -0.66 5.62
CA ALA A 102 -10.99 0.12 6.59
C ALA A 102 -11.65 -0.73 7.69
N ASP A 103 -11.23 -1.99 7.90
CA ASP A 103 -11.82 -2.84 8.94
C ASP A 103 -11.27 -2.46 10.33
N THR A 104 -11.90 -1.38 10.82
CA THR A 104 -12.26 -0.95 12.16
C THR A 104 -11.64 -1.70 13.34
N ASP A 105 -10.45 -1.26 13.74
CA ASP A 105 -10.17 -0.96 15.16
C ASP A 105 -8.92 -0.07 15.35
N VAL A 106 -8.22 0.30 14.27
CA VAL A 106 -6.86 0.87 14.37
C VAL A 106 -6.79 2.39 14.15
N PHE A 107 -7.91 3.07 13.89
CA PHE A 107 -7.93 4.53 13.64
C PHE A 107 -8.68 5.37 14.69
N LEU A 108 -8.94 4.83 15.89
CA LEU A 108 -9.49 5.58 17.02
C LEU A 108 -8.54 5.56 18.23
N VAL A 109 -7.39 6.22 18.13
CA VAL A 109 -6.68 6.78 19.30
C VAL A 109 -6.04 8.11 18.93
#